data_AF-V5IQM3-F1
#
_entry.id   AF-V5IQM3-F1
#
_cell.length_a   1.000
_cell.length_b   1.000
_cell.length_c   1.000
_cell.angle_alpha   90.00
_cell.angle_beta   90.00
_cell.angle_gamma   90.00
#
_symmetry.space_group_name_H-M   'P 1'
#
loop_
_entity.id
_entity.type
_entity.pdbx_description
1 polymer ?
#
loop_
_entity_poly.entity_id
_entity_poly.type
_entity_poly.pdbx_seq_one_letter_code
_entity_poly.pdbx_strand_id
1 'polypeptide(L)'
;MCIHHRLIYRKCGHFTWLGITKKCQSERNFDQGKIDEGCNVMWTHPLSTYRVDRCCESCALERATTDRAIDEIRGRIQLTRELLAKIQDLREASSGVQERGWSDGGVESAASMNRGSIVKVGVVDDCGGDGDVEEAETMDLIDPNEVIKVSQAHFRNMMELVREHASSSE
;
A
#
# COMPACT_ATOMS: atom_id res chain seq x y z
N MET A 1 32.17 4.90 -4.48
CA MET A 1 30.75 4.61 -4.23
C MET A 1 29.89 5.44 -5.17
N CYS A 2 28.92 4.80 -5.82
CA CYS A 2 27.98 5.46 -6.73
C CYS A 2 26.91 6.19 -5.92
N ILE A 3 26.54 7.39 -6.36
CA ILE A 3 25.43 8.14 -5.77
C ILE A 3 24.20 7.88 -6.62
N HIS A 4 23.16 7.33 -6.01
CA HIS A 4 21.88 7.01 -6.63
C HIS A 4 20.80 7.95 -6.11
N HIS A 5 19.80 8.18 -6.95
CA HIS A 5 18.55 8.76 -6.49
C HIS A 5 17.77 7.73 -5.67
N ARG A 6 17.16 8.17 -4.57
CA ARG A 6 16.32 7.32 -3.71
C ARG A 6 14.90 7.84 -3.70
N LEU A 7 13.93 7.00 -4.02
CA LEU A 7 12.52 7.31 -3.89
C LEU A 7 11.98 6.72 -2.59
N ILE A 8 11.31 7.51 -1.77
CA ILE A 8 10.66 7.07 -0.53
C ILE A 8 9.16 7.28 -0.65
N TYR A 9 8.40 6.22 -0.39
CA TYR A 9 6.95 6.21 -0.34
C TYR A 9 6.48 6.63 1.05
N ARG A 10 5.95 7.85 1.21
CA ARG A 10 5.58 8.38 2.55
C ARG A 10 4.52 7.53 3.25
N LYS A 11 3.54 7.02 2.51
CA LYS A 11 2.40 6.28 3.09
C LYS A 11 2.75 4.89 3.61
N CYS A 12 3.84 4.27 3.14
CA CYS A 12 4.24 2.93 3.58
C CYS A 12 5.70 2.83 4.03
N GLY A 13 6.47 3.92 4.03
CA GLY A 13 7.86 3.98 4.47
C GLY A 13 8.87 3.22 3.59
N HIS A 14 8.42 2.50 2.56
CA HIS A 14 9.28 1.77 1.65
C HIS A 14 10.11 2.70 0.76
N PHE A 15 11.19 2.17 0.21
CA PHE A 15 12.05 2.91 -0.71
C PHE A 15 12.46 2.07 -1.91
N THR A 16 12.80 2.78 -2.99
CA THR A 16 13.32 2.19 -4.22
C THR A 16 14.50 3.02 -4.70
N TRP A 17 15.51 2.33 -5.22
CA TRP A 17 16.64 2.96 -5.90
C TRP A 17 16.24 3.35 -7.31
N LEU A 18 16.54 4.59 -7.68
CA LEU A 18 16.41 5.10 -9.03
C LEU A 18 17.80 5.15 -9.69
N GLY A 19 17.88 5.83 -10.83
CA GLY A 19 19.11 5.95 -11.60
C GLY A 19 20.29 6.55 -10.82
N ILE A 20 21.49 6.32 -11.35
CA ILE A 20 22.75 6.82 -10.81
C ILE A 20 22.85 8.33 -11.08
N THR A 21 22.89 9.15 -10.04
CA THR A 21 23.19 10.59 -10.11
C THR A 21 24.67 10.83 -10.43
N LYS A 22 25.56 10.09 -9.75
CA LYS A 22 27.02 10.23 -9.91
C LYS A 22 27.70 8.87 -9.89
N LYS A 23 28.22 8.48 -11.06
CA LYS A 23 29.03 7.27 -11.23
C LYS A 23 30.39 7.43 -10.58
N CYS A 24 30.82 6.43 -9.81
CA CYS A 24 32.18 6.36 -9.29
C CYS A 24 33.17 5.88 -10.37
N GLN A 25 34.47 5.93 -10.07
CA GLN A 25 35.48 5.57 -11.07
C GLN A 25 35.38 4.11 -11.53
N SER A 26 35.05 3.19 -10.64
CA SER A 26 34.84 1.78 -10.99
C SER A 26 33.70 1.64 -11.99
N GLU A 27 32.56 2.27 -11.74
CA GLU A 27 31.40 2.25 -12.66
C GLU A 27 31.76 2.84 -14.04
N ARG A 28 32.53 3.94 -14.05
CA ARG A 28 32.99 4.55 -15.32
C ARG A 28 33.96 3.65 -16.08
N ASN A 29 34.82 2.93 -15.37
CA ASN A 29 35.74 1.98 -16.00
C ASN A 29 34.98 0.78 -16.58
N PHE A 30 33.93 0.34 -15.90
CA PHE A 30 33.03 -0.71 -16.40
C PHE A 30 32.29 -0.24 -17.66
N ASP A 31 31.71 0.96 -17.66
CA ASP A 31 31.07 1.55 -18.84
C ASP A 31 32.04 1.67 -20.04
N GLN A 32 33.34 1.87 -19.76
CA GLN A 32 34.40 1.98 -20.77
C GLN A 32 34.97 0.62 -21.20
N GLY A 33 34.47 -0.51 -20.66
CA GLY A 33 34.97 -1.85 -20.95
C GLY A 33 36.39 -2.13 -20.42
N LYS A 34 36.87 -1.33 -19.44
CA LYS A 34 38.21 -1.49 -18.85
C LYS A 34 38.23 -2.51 -17.71
N ILE A 35 37.06 -2.82 -17.15
CA ILE A 35 36.87 -3.83 -16.11
C ILE A 35 35.57 -4.59 -16.40
N ASP A 36 35.53 -5.86 -15.99
CA ASP A 36 34.40 -6.77 -16.28
C ASP A 36 33.24 -6.62 -15.29
N GLU A 37 33.45 -5.97 -14.15
CA GLU A 37 32.43 -5.80 -13.10
C GLU A 37 32.22 -4.33 -12.71
N GLY A 38 30.94 -3.93 -12.61
CA GLY A 38 30.52 -2.61 -12.15
C GLY A 38 30.55 -2.43 -10.63
N CYS A 39 30.23 -1.22 -10.16
CA CYS A 39 30.17 -0.91 -8.75
C CYS A 39 28.81 -1.30 -8.14
N ASN A 40 28.80 -2.33 -7.29
CA ASN A 40 27.59 -2.78 -6.57
C ASN A 40 27.26 -1.94 -5.32
N VAL A 41 28.09 -0.95 -4.97
CA VAL A 41 27.91 -0.14 -3.76
C VAL A 41 27.02 1.07 -4.07
N MET A 42 25.77 0.96 -3.66
CA MET A 42 24.77 2.02 -3.76
C MET A 42 24.80 2.93 -2.53
N TRP A 43 24.98 4.24 -2.76
CA TRP A 43 24.87 5.26 -1.73
C TRP A 43 23.88 6.34 -2.16
N THR A 44 23.18 6.95 -1.20
CA THR A 44 22.26 8.07 -1.46
C THR A 44 22.79 9.32 -0.80
N HIS A 45 22.84 10.42 -1.56
CA HIS A 45 23.00 11.74 -0.97
C HIS A 45 21.64 12.24 -0.45
N PRO A 46 21.53 12.90 0.72
CA PRO A 46 20.26 13.40 1.25
C PRO A 46 19.45 14.25 0.25
N LEU A 47 20.14 15.10 -0.53
CA LEU A 47 19.52 15.92 -1.60
C LEU A 47 19.07 15.12 -2.83
N SER A 48 19.49 13.86 -2.98
CA SER A 48 19.09 12.96 -4.07
C SER A 48 17.92 12.06 -3.66
N THR A 49 17.24 12.40 -2.55
CA THR A 49 16.08 11.65 -2.05
C THR A 49 14.78 12.34 -2.42
N TYR A 50 13.95 11.66 -3.19
CA TYR A 50 12.58 12.07 -3.52
C TYR A 50 11.60 11.41 -2.56
N ARG A 51 10.59 12.15 -2.13
CA ARG A 51 9.50 11.64 -1.29
C ARG A 51 8.19 11.80 -2.05
N VAL A 52 7.43 10.72 -2.16
CA VAL A 52 6.13 10.72 -2.84
C VAL A 52 5.02 10.34 -1.87
N ASP A 53 3.88 11.04 -1.97
CA ASP A 53 2.71 10.78 -1.12
C ASP A 53 1.80 9.68 -1.69
N ARG A 54 2.38 8.50 -1.89
CA ARG A 54 1.66 7.30 -2.33
C ARG A 54 2.29 6.05 -1.70
N CYS A 55 1.56 4.95 -1.72
CA CYS A 55 2.12 3.64 -1.39
C CYS A 55 2.99 3.12 -2.53
N CYS A 56 3.92 2.22 -2.22
CA CYS A 56 4.56 1.40 -3.26
C CYS A 56 3.54 0.43 -3.86
N GLU A 57 3.85 -0.13 -5.03
CA GLU A 57 2.94 -1.00 -5.77
C GLU A 57 2.50 -2.23 -4.96
N SER A 58 3.43 -2.89 -4.27
CA SER A 58 3.11 -4.04 -3.41
C SER A 58 2.11 -3.68 -2.31
N CYS A 59 2.36 -2.59 -1.57
CA CYS A 59 1.45 -2.13 -0.52
C CYS A 59 0.11 -1.63 -1.07
N ALA A 60 0.10 -1.06 -2.29
CA ALA A 60 -1.14 -0.66 -2.93
C ALA A 60 -2.00 -1.89 -3.28
N LEU A 61 -1.39 -2.97 -3.77
CA LEU A 61 -2.06 -4.23 -4.05
C LEU A 61 -2.59 -4.87 -2.77
N GLU A 62 -1.76 -4.98 -1.73
CA GLU A 62 -2.17 -5.52 -0.43
C GLU A 62 -3.36 -4.73 0.15
N ARG A 63 -3.28 -3.39 0.13
CA ARG A 63 -4.38 -2.54 0.59
C ARG A 63 -5.66 -2.75 -0.21
N ALA A 64 -5.57 -2.85 -1.54
CA ALA A 64 -6.74 -3.14 -2.36
C ALA A 64 -7.38 -4.50 -2.03
N THR A 65 -6.58 -5.50 -1.66
CA THR A 65 -7.11 -6.80 -1.22
C THR A 65 -7.78 -6.71 0.16
N THR A 66 -7.19 -5.98 1.11
CA THR A 66 -7.78 -5.78 2.43
C THR A 66 -9.07 -4.97 2.35
N ASP A 67 -9.11 -3.92 1.55
CA ASP A 67 -10.29 -3.07 1.38
C ASP A 67 -11.48 -3.88 0.82
N ARG A 68 -11.22 -4.73 -0.18
CA ARG A 68 -12.24 -5.66 -0.71
C ARG A 68 -12.76 -6.61 0.36
N ALA A 69 -11.87 -7.18 1.17
CA ALA A 69 -12.28 -8.08 2.25
C ALA A 69 -13.12 -7.35 3.31
N ILE A 70 -12.78 -6.11 3.64
CA ILE A 70 -13.54 -5.26 4.56
C ILE A 70 -14.94 -4.99 4.00
N ASP A 71 -15.05 -4.65 2.72
CA ASP A 71 -16.34 -4.38 2.09
C ASP A 71 -17.23 -5.63 2.03
N GLU A 72 -16.64 -6.81 1.77
CA GLU A 72 -17.34 -8.09 1.86
C GLU A 72 -17.87 -8.34 3.28
N ILE A 73 -17.05 -8.12 4.31
CA ILE A 73 -17.45 -8.27 5.71
C ILE A 73 -18.58 -7.30 6.06
N ARG A 74 -18.47 -6.03 5.65
CA ARG A 74 -19.53 -5.01 5.85
C ARG A 74 -20.84 -5.45 5.20
N GLY A 75 -20.79 -5.98 3.98
CA GLY A 75 -21.95 -6.53 3.29
C GLY A 75 -22.60 -7.68 4.06
N ARG A 76 -21.81 -8.62 4.58
CA ARG A 76 -22.31 -9.74 5.40
C ARG A 76 -22.95 -9.26 6.71
N ILE A 77 -22.35 -8.26 7.37
CA ILE A 77 -22.92 -7.66 8.59
C ILE A 77 -24.28 -7.03 8.28
N GLN A 78 -24.38 -6.29 7.17
CA GLN A 78 -25.63 -5.65 6.77
C GLN A 78 -26.73 -6.66 6.48
N LEU A 79 -26.43 -7.70 5.70
CA LEU A 79 -27.38 -8.80 5.43
C LEU A 79 -27.84 -9.49 6.72
N THR A 80 -26.91 -9.73 7.64
CA THR A 80 -27.24 -10.36 8.93
C THR A 80 -28.17 -9.47 9.75
N ARG A 81 -27.94 -8.15 9.78
CA ARG A 81 -28.82 -7.18 10.46
C ARG A 81 -30.23 -7.18 9.86
N GLU A 82 -30.34 -7.20 8.54
CA GLU A 82 -31.64 -7.25 7.85
C GLU A 82 -32.41 -8.55 8.12
N LEU A 83 -31.71 -9.69 8.15
CA LEU A 83 -32.33 -10.97 8.50
C LEU A 83 -32.83 -10.98 9.94
N LEU A 84 -32.03 -10.46 10.89
CA LEU A 84 -32.45 -10.34 12.28
C LEU A 84 -33.67 -9.43 12.45
N ALA A 85 -33.70 -8.29 11.74
CA ALA A 85 -34.85 -7.40 11.74
C ALA A 85 -36.11 -8.11 11.23
N LYS A 86 -36.03 -8.82 10.10
CA LYS A 86 -37.16 -9.61 9.56
C LYS A 86 -37.63 -10.69 10.53
N ILE A 87 -36.71 -11.36 11.22
CA ILE A 87 -37.07 -12.38 12.23
C ILE A 87 -37.78 -11.72 13.42
N GLN A 88 -37.33 -10.54 13.85
CA GLN A 88 -38.00 -9.78 14.90
C GLN A 88 -39.41 -9.34 14.48
N ASP A 89 -39.56 -8.78 13.28
CA ASP A 89 -40.86 -8.37 12.73
C ASP A 89 -41.83 -9.56 12.65
N LEU A 90 -41.37 -10.72 12.16
CA LEU A 90 -42.17 -11.94 12.10
C LEU A 90 -42.53 -12.46 13.50
N ARG A 91 -41.62 -12.36 14.46
CA ARG A 91 -41.87 -12.75 15.85
C ARG A 91 -42.96 -11.87 16.46
N GLU A 92 -42.86 -10.55 16.29
CA GLU A 92 -43.85 -9.59 16.78
C GLU A 92 -45.23 -9.81 16.13
N ALA A 93 -45.27 -10.04 14.82
CA ALA A 93 -46.49 -10.40 14.10
C ALA A 93 -47.10 -11.73 14.58
N SER A 94 -46.28 -12.72 14.95
CA SER A 94 -46.74 -14.01 15.48
C SER A 94 -47.18 -13.94 16.95
N SER A 95 -46.61 -13.04 17.75
CA SER A 95 -46.98 -12.83 19.16
C SER A 95 -48.24 -11.99 19.36
N GLY A 96 -48.81 -11.43 18.29
CA GLY A 96 -50.12 -10.74 18.32
C GLY A 96 -51.32 -11.69 18.47
N VAL A 97 -51.11 -13.01 18.46
CA VAL A 97 -52.14 -14.03 18.70
C VAL A 97 -51.78 -14.83 19.95
N GLN A 98 -52.45 -14.49 21.05
CA GLN A 98 -52.60 -15.22 22.34
C GLN A 98 -51.91 -14.58 23.57
N GLU A 99 -52.69 -13.78 24.31
CA GLU A 99 -52.47 -13.53 25.73
C GLU A 99 -52.76 -14.80 26.57
N ARG A 100 -51.84 -15.18 27.46
CA ARG A 100 -52.12 -15.51 28.88
C ARG A 100 -50.83 -15.83 29.63
N GLY A 101 -50.70 -15.23 30.80
CA GLY A 101 -49.49 -15.25 31.62
C GLY A 101 -49.08 -16.63 32.13
N TRP A 102 -47.77 -16.73 32.37
CA TRP A 102 -47.16 -17.58 33.38
C TRP A 102 -45.96 -16.83 33.97
N SER A 103 -46.10 -16.39 35.20
CA SER A 103 -45.00 -16.09 36.12
C SER A 103 -44.56 -17.41 36.75
N ASP A 104 -43.26 -17.72 36.73
CA ASP A 104 -42.52 -18.17 37.92
C ASP A 104 -41.02 -18.31 37.63
N GLY A 105 -40.20 -18.05 38.66
CA GLY A 105 -38.97 -18.79 38.89
C GLY A 105 -37.67 -18.23 38.30
N GLY A 106 -37.02 -17.34 39.05
CA GLY A 106 -35.58 -17.11 38.89
C GLY A 106 -34.76 -18.34 39.25
N VAL A 107 -33.67 -18.56 38.52
CA VAL A 107 -32.48 -19.27 39.02
C VAL A 107 -31.24 -18.63 38.43
N GLU A 108 -30.43 -18.06 39.31
CA GLU A 108 -29.04 -17.71 39.08
C GLU A 108 -28.22 -19.01 39.11
N SER A 109 -27.36 -19.26 38.11
CA SER A 109 -26.10 -19.98 38.37
C SER A 109 -25.16 -20.07 37.16
N ALA A 110 -23.94 -19.60 37.46
CA ALA A 110 -22.66 -20.21 37.16
C ALA A 110 -22.24 -20.42 35.69
N ALA A 111 -21.34 -19.52 35.28
CA ALA A 111 -20.01 -19.83 34.75
C ALA A 111 -19.88 -20.98 33.73
N SER A 112 -19.58 -20.62 32.49
CA SER A 112 -18.79 -21.47 31.60
C SER A 112 -17.72 -20.62 30.91
N MET A 113 -16.47 -20.80 31.36
CA MET A 113 -15.29 -20.26 30.73
C MET A 113 -15.11 -20.92 29.35
N ASN A 114 -15.23 -20.14 28.28
CA ASN A 114 -14.71 -20.56 26.98
C ASN A 114 -13.40 -19.80 26.70
N ARG A 115 -12.29 -20.53 26.72
CA ARG A 115 -10.97 -20.09 26.25
C ARG A 115 -11.01 -19.90 24.74
N GLY A 116 -11.37 -18.69 24.32
CA GLY A 116 -11.14 -18.23 22.95
C GLY A 116 -9.67 -17.84 22.77
N SER A 117 -8.97 -18.61 21.94
CA SER A 117 -7.62 -18.32 21.46
C SER A 117 -7.54 -16.89 20.93
N ILE A 118 -6.65 -16.06 21.47
CA ILE A 118 -6.34 -14.74 20.91
C ILE A 118 -5.71 -14.97 19.54
N VAL A 119 -6.51 -14.76 18.49
CA VAL A 119 -5.98 -14.46 17.16
C VAL A 119 -5.33 -13.09 17.30
N LYS A 120 -4.01 -13.06 17.14
CA LYS A 120 -3.22 -11.83 17.12
C LYS A 120 -3.62 -11.04 15.88
N VAL A 121 -4.67 -10.23 15.99
CA VAL A 121 -5.01 -9.22 14.99
C VAL A 121 -3.91 -8.18 15.08
N GLY A 122 -2.94 -8.25 14.17
CA GLY A 122 -2.04 -7.15 13.91
C GLY A 122 -2.91 -5.99 13.46
N VAL A 123 -3.10 -5.02 14.34
CA VAL A 123 -3.58 -3.69 13.99
C VAL A 123 -2.50 -3.13 13.08
N VAL A 124 -2.73 -3.16 11.77
CA VAL A 124 -2.00 -2.31 10.83
C VAL A 124 -2.57 -0.93 10.99
N ASP A 125 -1.73 0.01 11.40
CA ASP A 125 -2.05 1.42 11.55
C ASP A 125 -2.89 1.92 10.38
N ASP A 126 -4.10 2.36 10.73
CA ASP A 126 -5.02 3.08 9.89
C ASP A 126 -4.29 4.34 9.38
N CYS A 127 -4.07 4.46 8.07
CA CYS A 127 -3.50 5.68 7.50
C CYS A 127 -4.58 6.77 7.44
N GLY A 128 -5.14 7.10 8.60
CA GLY A 128 -6.05 8.21 8.85
C GLY A 128 -5.28 9.34 9.53
N GLY A 129 -4.85 10.30 8.73
CA GLY A 129 -4.16 11.50 9.20
C GLY A 129 -4.73 12.73 8.52
N ASP A 130 -5.96 13.10 8.89
CA ASP A 130 -6.42 14.48 8.79
C ASP A 130 -5.73 15.27 9.91
N GLY A 131 -4.56 15.81 9.58
CA GLY A 131 -3.88 16.80 10.39
C GLY A 131 -3.77 18.07 9.56
N ASP A 132 -4.60 19.05 9.89
CA ASP A 132 -4.41 20.43 9.47
C ASP A 132 -3.05 20.91 9.98
N VAL A 133 -2.04 20.88 9.12
CA VAL A 133 -0.74 21.50 9.36
C VAL A 133 -0.67 22.73 8.47
N GLU A 134 -1.02 23.86 9.08
CA GLU A 134 -0.75 25.20 8.60
C GLU A 134 0.76 25.37 8.32
N GLU A 135 1.03 26.04 7.19
CA GLU A 135 2.33 26.58 6.73
C GLU A 135 3.55 25.65 6.71
N ALA A 136 3.78 25.03 5.54
CA ALA A 136 5.13 24.72 5.08
C ALA A 136 5.28 25.17 3.63
N GLU A 137 6.32 25.98 3.41
CA GLU A 137 6.72 26.64 2.17
C GLU A 137 6.48 25.79 0.91
N THR A 138 5.78 26.40 -0.06
CA THR A 138 5.48 25.85 -1.38
C THR A 138 6.77 25.72 -2.20
N MET A 139 7.51 24.63 -2.00
CA MET A 139 8.45 24.15 -3.02
C MET A 139 7.68 23.37 -4.08
N ASP A 140 7.85 23.79 -5.33
CA ASP A 140 7.13 23.33 -6.51
C ASP A 140 6.88 21.81 -6.51
N LEU A 141 5.60 21.44 -6.48
CA LEU A 141 5.11 20.10 -6.76
C LEU A 141 5.43 19.78 -8.21
N ILE A 142 6.57 19.12 -8.46
CA ILE A 142 6.90 18.61 -9.80
C ILE A 142 5.85 17.57 -10.17
N ASP A 143 5.11 17.83 -11.25
CA ASP A 143 4.08 16.92 -11.77
C ASP A 143 4.71 15.53 -12.08
N PRO A 144 4.26 14.45 -11.43
CA PRO A 144 4.80 13.11 -11.62
C PRO A 144 4.69 12.58 -13.06
N ASN A 145 3.83 13.17 -13.90
CA ASN A 145 3.72 12.81 -15.31
C ASN A 145 4.87 13.37 -16.17
N GLU A 146 5.64 14.35 -15.72
CA GLU A 146 6.80 14.85 -16.48
C GLU A 146 8.05 13.99 -16.26
N VAL A 147 8.27 13.52 -15.03
CA VAL A 147 9.44 12.70 -14.68
C VAL A 147 9.40 11.31 -15.36
N ILE A 148 8.21 10.73 -15.51
CA ILE A 148 8.02 9.43 -16.17
C ILE A 148 8.15 9.56 -17.70
N LYS A 149 7.74 10.68 -18.30
CA LYS A 149 7.91 10.92 -19.74
C LYS A 149 9.37 11.04 -20.15
N VAL A 150 10.20 11.68 -19.31
CA VAL A 150 11.63 11.82 -19.57
C VAL A 150 12.34 10.47 -19.50
N SER A 151 12.02 9.60 -18.54
CA SER A 151 12.66 8.28 -18.44
C SER A 151 12.26 7.34 -19.57
N GLN A 152 11.00 7.40 -20.03
CA GLN A 152 10.49 6.56 -21.10
C GLN A 152 11.00 7.00 -22.49
N ALA A 153 11.14 8.32 -22.73
CA ALA A 153 11.74 8.85 -23.95
C ALA A 153 13.25 8.55 -24.03
N HIS A 154 13.96 8.63 -22.90
CA HIS A 154 15.38 8.30 -22.84
C HIS A 154 15.63 6.80 -23.11
N PHE A 155 14.78 5.93 -22.57
CA PHE A 155 14.87 4.49 -22.82
C PHE A 155 14.53 4.13 -24.28
N ARG A 156 13.55 4.82 -24.90
CA ARG A 156 13.20 4.62 -26.31
C ARG A 156 14.34 5.02 -27.25
N ASN A 157 14.93 6.21 -27.04
CA ASN A 157 16.09 6.66 -27.82
C ASN A 157 17.31 5.75 -27.64
N MET A 158 17.54 5.22 -26.44
CA MET A 158 18.62 4.27 -26.18
C MET A 158 18.42 2.95 -26.93
N MET A 159 17.19 2.42 -26.97
CA MET A 159 16.87 1.20 -27.71
C MET A 159 16.91 1.39 -29.24
N GLU A 160 16.65 2.60 -29.72
CA GLU A 160 16.73 2.94 -31.15
C GLU A 160 18.19 3.02 -31.62
N LEU A 161 19.08 3.64 -30.83
CA LEU A 161 20.53 3.66 -31.08
C LEU A 161 21.15 2.26 -31.08
N VAL A 162 20.72 1.38 -30.17
CA VAL A 162 21.19 -0.02 -30.14
C VAL A 162 20.75 -0.78 -31.40
N ARG A 163 19.56 -0.48 -31.93
CA ARG A 163 19.06 -1.09 -33.18
C ARG A 163 19.84 -0.61 -34.40
N GLU A 164 20.16 0.68 -34.50
CA GLU A 164 20.93 1.25 -35.63
C GLU A 164 22.38 0.74 -35.67
N HIS A 165 22.98 0.52 -34.50
CA HIS A 165 24.31 -0.09 -34.41
C HIS A 165 24.32 -1.57 -34.79
N ALA A 166 23.24 -2.32 -34.49
CA ALA A 166 23.12 -3.72 -34.86
C ALA A 166 22.89 -3.93 -36.37
N SER A 167 22.27 -2.96 -37.07
CA SER A 167 22.03 -3.02 -38.51
C SER A 167 23.19 -2.50 -39.37
N SER A 168 24.19 -1.85 -38.76
CA SER A 168 25.37 -1.32 -39.46
C SER A 168 26.58 -2.26 -39.39
N SER A 169 26.41 -3.44 -38.80
CA SER A 169 27.45 -4.47 -38.62
C SER A 169 27.25 -5.73 -39.48
N GLU A 170 26.39 -5.66 -40.51
CA GLU A 170 26.27 -6.67 -41.57
C GLU A 170 26.87 -6.16 -42.90
#